data_AF-A0A2T1G341-F1
#
_entry.id   AF-A0A2T1G341-F1
#
_cell.length_a   1.000
_cell.length_b   1.000
_cell.length_c   1.000
_cell.angle_alpha   90.00
_cell.angle_beta   90.00
_cell.angle_gamma   90.00
#
_symmetry.space_group_name_H-M   'P 1'
#
loop_
_entity.id
_entity.type
_entity.pdbx_description
1 polymer ?
#
loop_
_entity_poly.entity_id
_entity_poly.type
_entity_poly.pdbx_seq_one_letter_code
_entity_poly.pdbx_strand_id
1 'polypeptide(L)'
;MDDSQLFLKEDDVLSAPTSALMYQCTFKVSEFTTIIQSRLLEDKLFSDGMDCEVLSSGKSWTKGKLRMRLEFYPEPEIKELKALPAASEESNATQNYGEDNSQQVDTNDEQSVSDSPQISNNFPISRYPDSHPHSLGMWS
;
A
#
# COMPACT_ATOMS: atom_id res chain seq x y z
N MET A 1 -17.82 -11.69 21.41
CA MET A 1 -17.52 -11.72 19.97
C MET A 1 -16.58 -12.88 19.79
N ASP A 2 -16.94 -13.86 18.97
CA ASP A 2 -16.08 -15.00 18.70
C ASP A 2 -15.10 -14.54 17.63
N ASP A 3 -13.97 -13.96 18.07
CA ASP A 3 -12.86 -13.63 17.18
C ASP A 3 -12.29 -14.96 16.68
N SER A 4 -12.91 -15.49 15.62
CA SER A 4 -12.46 -16.69 14.95
C SER A 4 -11.09 -16.40 14.34
N GLN A 5 -10.04 -16.77 15.08
CA GLN A 5 -8.66 -16.62 14.67
C GLN A 5 -8.46 -17.29 13.29
N LEU A 6 -8.31 -16.47 12.24
CA LEU A 6 -8.18 -16.96 10.88
C LEU A 6 -6.72 -17.29 10.59
N PHE A 7 -6.37 -18.57 10.80
CA PHE A 7 -5.05 -19.06 10.43
C PHE A 7 -4.94 -19.29 8.93
N LEU A 8 -3.88 -18.72 8.36
CA LEU A 8 -3.57 -18.84 6.94
C LEU A 8 -2.99 -20.22 6.62
N LYS A 9 -3.40 -20.77 5.47
CA LYS A 9 -2.97 -22.06 4.91
C LYS A 9 -1.97 -21.84 3.78
N GLU A 10 -1.22 -22.88 3.43
CA GLU A 10 -0.14 -22.84 2.44
C GLU A 10 -0.56 -22.34 1.05
N ASP A 11 -1.79 -22.66 0.64
CA ASP A 11 -2.35 -22.28 -0.66
C ASP A 11 -3.02 -20.90 -0.67
N ASP A 12 -3.19 -20.27 0.49
CA ASP A 12 -3.79 -18.95 0.56
C ASP A 12 -2.87 -17.91 -0.10
N VAL A 13 -3.49 -16.98 -0.82
CA VAL A 13 -2.81 -15.91 -1.54
C VAL A 13 -3.01 -14.61 -0.78
N LEU A 14 -1.90 -13.95 -0.45
CA LEU A 14 -1.90 -12.66 0.20
C LEU A 14 -1.54 -11.57 -0.82
N SER A 15 -2.20 -10.42 -0.68
CA SER A 15 -1.82 -9.21 -1.38
C SER A 15 -1.45 -8.15 -0.35
N ALA A 16 -0.21 -7.68 -0.39
CA ALA A 16 0.32 -6.67 0.52
C ALA A 16 1.23 -5.69 -0.23
N PRO A 17 1.44 -4.47 0.30
CA PRO A 17 2.46 -3.58 -0.24
C PRO A 17 3.84 -4.25 -0.24
N THR A 18 4.73 -3.77 -1.12
CA THR A 18 6.12 -4.25 -1.18
C THR A 18 6.76 -4.19 0.19
N SER A 19 7.39 -5.30 0.60
CA SER A 19 8.09 -5.40 1.87
C SER A 19 9.54 -5.84 1.65
N ALA A 20 10.39 -5.67 2.66
CA ALA A 20 11.78 -6.12 2.60
C ALA A 20 11.91 -7.64 2.38
N LEU A 21 10.86 -8.42 2.71
CA LEU A 21 10.84 -9.87 2.56
C LEU A 21 10.24 -10.32 1.22
N MET A 22 9.39 -9.50 0.58
CA MET A 22 8.70 -9.85 -0.66
C MET A 22 8.59 -8.63 -1.59
N TYR A 23 9.32 -8.66 -2.70
CA TYR A 23 9.29 -7.60 -3.72
C TYR A 23 7.97 -7.60 -4.52
N GLN A 24 7.35 -8.77 -4.67
CA GLN A 24 6.05 -8.92 -5.31
C GLN A 24 4.93 -8.58 -4.33
N CYS A 25 3.92 -7.84 -4.79
CA CYS A 25 2.79 -7.43 -3.96
C CYS A 25 1.74 -8.53 -3.75
N THR A 26 1.87 -9.67 -4.45
CA THR A 26 0.97 -10.82 -4.32
C THR A 26 1.79 -12.09 -4.28
N PHE A 27 1.56 -12.93 -3.27
CA PHE A 27 2.36 -14.12 -3.00
C PHE A 27 1.54 -15.17 -2.24
N LYS A 28 1.93 -16.43 -2.37
CA LYS A 28 1.35 -17.52 -1.58
C LYS A 28 1.96 -17.56 -0.18
N VAL A 29 1.18 -18.00 0.78
CA VAL A 29 1.64 -18.24 2.15
C VAL A 29 2.77 -19.26 2.22
N SER A 30 2.75 -20.29 1.37
CA SER A 30 3.84 -21.27 1.25
C SER A 30 5.16 -20.62 0.80
N GLU A 31 5.13 -19.71 -0.17
CA GLU A 31 6.31 -18.99 -0.65
C GLU A 31 6.91 -18.11 0.46
N PHE A 32 6.05 -17.36 1.16
CA PHE A 32 6.47 -16.52 2.28
C PHE A 32 7.05 -17.33 3.44
N THR A 33 6.37 -18.41 3.82
CA THR A 33 6.82 -19.34 4.87
C THR A 33 8.18 -19.95 4.51
N THR A 34 8.38 -20.33 3.25
CA THR A 34 9.67 -20.87 2.76
C THR A 34 10.80 -19.85 2.89
N ILE A 35 10.53 -18.58 2.56
CA ILE A 35 11.51 -17.50 2.72
C ILE A 35 11.87 -17.32 4.19
N ILE A 36 10.89 -17.28 5.10
CA ILE A 36 11.17 -17.15 6.53
C ILE A 36 11.94 -18.36 7.05
N GLN A 37 11.52 -19.58 6.70
CA GLN A 37 12.21 -20.82 7.06
C GLN A 37 13.69 -20.79 6.65
N SER A 38 13.99 -20.34 5.41
CA SER A 38 15.38 -20.23 4.94
C SER A 38 16.26 -19.27 5.75
N ARG A 39 15.67 -18.39 6.56
CA ARG A 39 16.37 -17.46 7.46
C ARG A 39 16.46 -17.97 8.89
N LEU A 40 15.68 -18.97 9.25
CA LEU A 40 15.70 -19.59 10.57
C LEU A 40 16.62 -20.81 10.54
N LEU A 41 17.21 -21.13 11.69
CA LEU A 41 18.05 -22.33 11.85
C LEU A 41 17.21 -23.60 12.14
N GLU A 42 15.92 -23.44 12.38
CA GLU A 42 15.05 -24.49 12.94
C GLU A 42 13.87 -24.80 12.01
N ASP A 43 14.03 -25.82 11.16
CA ASP A 43 13.08 -26.18 10.10
C ASP A 43 11.69 -26.61 10.63
N LYS A 44 11.62 -27.04 11.90
CA LYS A 44 10.40 -27.63 12.49
C LYS A 44 9.39 -26.60 12.98
N LEU A 45 9.74 -25.31 13.01
CA LEU A 45 8.89 -24.26 13.61
C LEU A 45 7.54 -24.09 12.91
N PHE A 46 7.43 -24.37 11.61
CA PHE A 46 6.19 -24.23 10.85
C PHE A 46 5.43 -25.55 10.64
N SER A 47 6.04 -26.69 10.99
CA SER A 47 5.46 -28.02 10.85
C SER A 47 5.03 -28.60 12.20
N ASP A 48 5.83 -29.53 12.75
CA ASP A 48 5.53 -30.27 13.98
C ASP A 48 5.83 -29.47 15.25
N GLY A 49 6.54 -28.35 15.13
CA GLY A 49 7.04 -27.54 16.23
C GLY A 49 8.38 -28.04 16.79
N MET A 50 9.06 -27.14 17.50
CA MET A 50 10.32 -27.40 18.19
C MET A 50 10.05 -27.75 19.66
N ASP A 51 10.64 -28.84 20.17
CA ASP A 51 10.51 -29.21 21.58
C ASP A 51 11.13 -28.13 22.49
N CYS A 52 10.39 -27.72 23.51
CA CYS A 52 10.83 -26.69 24.45
C CYS A 52 10.19 -26.86 25.83
N GLU A 53 10.66 -26.07 26.80
CA GLU A 53 10.01 -25.89 28.09
C GLU A 53 9.59 -24.43 28.26
N VAL A 54 8.39 -24.20 28.79
CA VAL A 54 7.90 -22.86 29.12
C VAL A 54 7.83 -22.69 30.63
N LEU A 55 8.31 -21.54 31.11
CA LEU A 55 8.14 -21.08 32.48
C LEU A 55 7.21 -19.86 32.47
N SER A 56 5.97 -20.05 32.90
CA SER A 56 5.03 -18.93 33.10
C SER A 56 5.12 -18.40 34.52
N SER A 57 4.78 -17.12 34.72
CA SER A 57 4.73 -16.52 36.06
C SER A 57 3.85 -17.35 37.01
N GLY A 58 4.41 -17.70 38.17
CA GLY A 58 3.73 -18.51 39.20
C GLY A 58 3.57 -20.00 38.87
N LYS A 59 4.18 -20.51 37.79
CA LYS A 59 4.12 -21.93 37.39
C LYS A 59 5.51 -22.55 37.34
N SER A 60 5.57 -23.88 37.31
CA SER A 60 6.80 -24.63 37.06
C SER A 60 7.09 -24.76 35.56
N TRP A 61 8.32 -25.17 35.23
CA TRP A 61 8.69 -25.55 33.87
C TRP A 61 7.73 -26.61 33.31
N THR A 62 7.24 -26.38 32.10
CA THR A 62 6.30 -27.27 31.41
C THR A 62 6.84 -27.60 30.03
N LYS A 63 7.04 -28.89 29.75
CA LYS A 63 7.45 -29.40 28.43
C LYS A 63 6.33 -29.25 27.41
N GLY A 64 6.70 -28.88 26.19
CA GLY A 64 5.77 -28.71 25.07
C GLY A 64 6.50 -28.50 23.75
N LYS A 65 5.77 -27.98 22.77
CA LYS A 65 6.32 -27.62 21.45
C LYS A 65 5.99 -26.18 21.09
N LEU A 66 6.98 -25.46 20.58
CA LEU A 66 6.82 -24.14 19.99
C LEU A 66 6.54 -24.27 18.49
N ARG A 67 5.45 -23.68 18.01
CA ARG A 67 5.07 -23.64 16.59
C ARG A 67 4.69 -22.23 16.16
N MET A 68 5.16 -21.81 14.99
CA MET A 68 4.81 -20.55 14.33
C MET A 68 3.67 -20.77 13.35
N ARG A 69 2.70 -19.86 13.35
CA ARG A 69 1.56 -19.82 12.42
C ARG A 69 1.27 -18.38 12.04
N LEU A 70 0.77 -18.18 10.83
CA LEU A 70 0.34 -16.87 10.36
C LEU A 70 -1.16 -16.72 10.63
N GLU A 71 -1.54 -15.55 11.11
CA GLU A 71 -2.92 -15.17 11.40
C GLU A 71 -3.29 -13.97 10.51
N PHE A 72 -4.52 -13.97 10.03
CA PHE A 72 -5.12 -12.86 9.32
C PHE A 72 -6.27 -12.29 10.15
N TYR A 73 -6.30 -10.97 10.29
CA TYR A 73 -7.34 -10.26 11.01
C TYR A 73 -8.21 -9.50 10.01
N PRO A 74 -9.40 -10.02 9.64
CA PRO A 74 -10.28 -9.33 8.71
C PRO A 74 -10.84 -8.06 9.33
N GLU A 75 -10.86 -6.97 8.56
CA GLU A 75 -11.57 -5.76 8.97
C GLU A 75 -13.09 -6.02 8.98
N PRO A 76 -13.84 -5.45 9.93
CA PRO A 76 -15.29 -5.59 9.95
C PRO A 76 -15.90 -4.98 8.68
N GLU A 77 -16.79 -5.71 8.01
CA GLU A 77 -17.52 -5.19 6.85
C GLU A 77 -18.28 -3.92 7.24
N ILE A 78 -17.88 -2.78 6.70
CA ILE A 78 -18.65 -1.55 6.78
C ILE A 78 -19.85 -1.76 5.84
N LYS A 79 -21.02 -2.06 6.41
CA LYS A 79 -22.28 -2.07 5.67
C LYS A 79 -22.53 -0.65 5.17
N GLU A 80 -22.20 -0.38 3.91
CA GLU A 80 -22.60 0.87 3.27
C GLU A 80 -24.12 0.99 3.36
N LEU A 81 -24.58 2.02 4.06
CA LEU A 81 -26.00 2.36 4.11
C LEU A 81 -26.42 2.68 2.67
N LYS A 82 -27.23 1.80 2.07
CA LYS A 82 -27.90 2.07 0.80
C LYS A 82 -28.49 3.48 0.85
N ALA A 83 -27.94 4.37 0.05
CA ALA A 83 -28.45 5.73 -0.09
C ALA A 83 -29.96 5.64 -0.39
N LEU A 84 -30.76 6.36 0.38
CA LEU A 84 -32.18 6.54 0.11
C LEU A 84 -32.32 7.13 -1.31
N PRO A 85 -33.30 6.67 -2.11
CA PRO A 85 -33.47 7.18 -3.46
C PRO A 85 -33.65 8.71 -3.40
N ALA A 86 -32.85 9.41 -4.20
CA ALA A 86 -32.97 10.85 -4.37
C ALA A 86 -34.43 11.18 -4.72
N ALA A 87 -35.03 12.09 -3.95
CA ALA A 87 -36.36 12.59 -4.23
C ALA A 87 -36.41 13.12 -5.67
N SER A 88 -37.46 12.73 -6.39
CA SER A 88 -37.74 13.11 -7.77
C SER A 88 -37.64 14.62 -7.96
N GLU A 89 -36.82 15.03 -8.93
CA GLU A 89 -36.73 16.41 -9.41
C GLU A 89 -38.05 16.81 -10.06
N GLU A 90 -38.84 17.66 -9.39
CA GLU A 90 -39.83 18.46 -10.08
C GLU A 90 -39.12 19.64 -10.76
N SER A 91 -38.91 19.46 -12.05
CA SER A 91 -38.53 20.46 -13.04
C SER A 91 -39.44 21.70 -12.99
N ASN A 92 -38.86 22.90 -12.89
CA ASN A 92 -39.18 24.07 -13.72
C ASN A 92 -38.45 25.34 -13.25
N ALA A 93 -37.43 25.78 -14.01
CA ALA A 93 -37.20 27.21 -14.30
C ALA A 93 -36.06 27.35 -15.33
N THR A 94 -36.43 27.80 -16.53
CA THR A 94 -35.56 28.23 -17.62
C THR A 94 -34.51 29.24 -17.17
N GLN A 95 -33.23 28.99 -17.43
CA GLN A 95 -32.21 30.04 -17.46
C GLN A 95 -31.42 29.98 -18.76
N ASN A 96 -31.67 31.00 -19.57
CA ASN A 96 -31.06 31.30 -20.85
C ASN A 96 -29.90 32.27 -20.58
N TYR A 97 -28.66 31.88 -20.89
CA TYR A 97 -27.52 32.78 -20.90
C TYR A 97 -26.69 32.52 -22.15
N GLY A 98 -26.48 33.60 -22.91
CA GLY A 98 -26.01 33.61 -24.29
C GLY A 98 -24.52 33.42 -24.50
N GLU A 99 -24.23 33.17 -25.78
CA GLU A 99 -22.92 33.18 -26.43
C GLU A 99 -22.23 34.55 -26.29
N ASP A 100 -20.90 34.59 -26.11
CA ASP A 100 -20.00 35.26 -27.07
C ASP A 100 -18.48 35.02 -26.81
N ASN A 101 -17.80 34.82 -27.95
CA ASN A 101 -16.42 35.01 -28.41
C ASN A 101 -15.14 34.92 -27.56
N SER A 102 -14.28 34.01 -28.05
CA SER A 102 -12.89 34.16 -28.56
C SER A 102 -11.95 35.29 -28.05
N GLN A 103 -10.69 34.91 -27.76
CA GLN A 103 -9.50 35.41 -28.49
C GLN A 103 -8.21 34.64 -28.15
N GLN A 104 -7.34 34.57 -29.15
CA GLN A 104 -6.13 33.78 -29.34
C GLN A 104 -4.99 34.76 -29.68
N VAL A 105 -3.76 34.59 -29.16
CA VAL A 105 -2.50 35.20 -29.67
C VAL A 105 -1.33 34.32 -29.16
N ASP A 106 -0.55 33.55 -29.94
CA ASP A 106 0.53 33.88 -30.91
C ASP A 106 1.68 34.71 -30.28
N THR A 107 3.01 34.47 -30.38
CA THR A 107 3.88 33.80 -31.39
C THR A 107 5.37 33.73 -30.90
N ASN A 108 6.13 32.77 -31.46
CA ASN A 108 7.56 32.74 -31.91
C ASN A 108 8.74 32.94 -30.90
N ASP A 109 9.69 32.01 -30.73
CA ASP A 109 10.77 31.41 -31.59
C ASP A 109 12.13 32.13 -31.47
N GLU A 110 13.15 31.49 -30.87
CA GLU A 110 14.49 31.26 -31.45
C GLU A 110 15.49 30.59 -30.46
N GLN A 111 16.43 29.86 -31.05
CA GLN A 111 17.15 28.70 -30.53
C GLN A 111 18.65 28.99 -30.42
N SER A 112 19.34 28.60 -29.34
CA SER A 112 20.80 28.46 -29.36
C SER A 112 21.25 27.23 -28.57
N VAL A 113 22.14 26.46 -29.19
CA VAL A 113 22.49 25.06 -28.93
C VAL A 113 23.54 24.93 -27.83
N SER A 114 23.39 23.97 -26.92
CA SER A 114 24.50 23.36 -26.18
C SER A 114 24.10 21.95 -25.71
N ASP A 115 24.79 20.95 -26.25
CA ASP A 115 24.59 19.52 -25.97
C ASP A 115 24.96 19.16 -24.52
N SER A 116 23.96 18.72 -23.75
CA SER A 116 24.07 17.90 -22.54
C SER A 116 22.68 17.32 -22.27
N PRO A 117 22.51 16.04 -21.86
CA PRO A 117 21.18 15.52 -21.52
C PRO A 117 20.71 16.18 -20.21
N GLN A 118 20.07 17.34 -20.34
CA GLN A 118 19.40 18.04 -19.26
C GLN A 118 18.20 17.18 -18.83
N ILE A 119 18.28 16.58 -17.65
CA ILE A 119 17.13 15.94 -17.01
C ILE A 119 16.15 17.06 -16.68
N SER A 120 15.14 17.23 -17.53
CA SER A 120 14.08 18.23 -17.33
C SER A 120 13.18 17.79 -16.19
N ASN A 121 13.29 18.49 -15.06
CA ASN A 121 12.40 18.32 -13.92
C ASN A 121 11.20 19.29 -14.06
N ASN A 122 10.28 18.99 -14.97
CA ASN A 122 9.02 19.74 -15.11
C ASN A 122 8.00 19.33 -14.04
N PHE A 123 8.34 19.54 -12.76
CA PHE A 123 7.39 19.46 -11.66
C PHE A 123 6.71 20.81 -11.42
N PRO A 124 5.44 20.84 -10.98
CA PRO A 124 4.78 22.08 -10.62
C PRO A 124 5.57 22.81 -9.50
N ILE A 125 5.62 24.14 -9.58
CA ILE A 125 6.42 25.02 -8.70
C ILE A 125 6.17 24.74 -7.20
N SER A 126 4.96 24.30 -6.86
CA SER A 126 4.56 23.93 -5.49
C SER A 126 5.33 22.75 -4.87
N ARG A 127 6.05 21.95 -5.68
CA ARG A 127 6.88 20.86 -5.18
C ARG A 127 8.31 21.27 -4.85
N TYR A 128 8.72 22.49 -5.22
CA TYR A 128 10.04 23.00 -4.88
C TYR A 128 9.95 23.76 -3.54
N PRO A 129 10.72 23.35 -2.50
CA PRO A 129 10.66 23.98 -1.19
C PRO A 129 11.07 25.46 -1.20
N ASP A 130 11.84 25.88 -2.20
CA ASP A 130 12.25 27.27 -2.44
C ASP A 130 11.55 27.89 -3.66
N SER A 131 10.56 27.21 -4.25
CA SER A 131 9.86 27.61 -5.48
C SER A 131 10.76 27.86 -6.71
N HIS A 132 12.01 27.38 -6.71
CA HIS A 132 12.95 27.55 -7.81
C HIS A 132 13.26 26.21 -8.50
N PRO A 133 12.85 26.02 -9.77
CA PRO A 133 12.99 24.73 -10.46
C PRO A 133 14.43 24.33 -10.82
N HIS A 134 15.41 25.23 -10.62
CA HIS A 134 16.82 25.00 -10.93
C HIS A 134 17.72 24.93 -9.68
N SER A 135 17.14 24.89 -8.49
CA SER A 135 17.91 24.85 -7.24
C SER A 135 18.50 23.45 -7.02
N LEU A 136 19.81 23.30 -7.24
CA LEU A 136 20.54 22.09 -6.90
C LEU A 136 20.78 22.08 -5.39
N GLY A 137 19.91 21.40 -4.65
CA GLY A 137 20.05 21.22 -3.21
C GLY A 137 21.38 20.53 -2.87
N MET A 138 22.27 21.25 -2.17
CA MET A 138 23.48 20.69 -1.58
C MET A 138 23.08 19.87 -0.35
N TRP A 139 22.90 18.55 -0.51
CA TRP A 139 22.77 17.66 0.64
C TRP A 139 24.15 17.51 1.28
N SER A 140 24.30 18.04 2.50
CA SER A 140 25.47 17.81 3.38
C SER A 140 25.13 16.77 4.43
#